data_AF-A0A3N5VWV7-F1
#
_entry.id   AF-A0A3N5VWV7-F1
#
_cell.length_a   1.000
_cell.length_b   1.000
_cell.length_c   1.000
_cell.angle_alpha   90.00
_cell.angle_beta   90.00
_cell.angle_gamma   90.00
#
_symmetry.space_group_name_H-M   'P 1'
#
loop_
_entity.id
_entity.type
_entity.pdbx_description
1 polymer ?
#
loop_
_entity_poly.entity_id
_entity_poly.type
_entity_poly.pdbx_seq_one_letter_code
_entity_poly.pdbx_strand_id
1 'polypeptide(L)'
;MSTRDLLLVDLYNSQRDEQAQALAARHAPVLYFDANEPFLPLAAGYTLFNQDGPSPSFDRLIELRPEGQPAAALAIEYAIWWDWDIHHLYELEHVWVYVDEQGQPVRIEGSWHGKFYNIPLKLENGCAVLLSEPGKHAFAPDASWFHQRVREYRRS
;
A
#
# COMPACT_ATOMS: atom_id res chain seq x y z
N MET A 1 -3.82 -0.47 -30.29
CA MET A 1 -3.56 -0.13 -28.88
C MET A 1 -4.39 1.10 -28.55
N SER A 2 -5.14 1.04 -27.47
CA SER A 2 -5.84 2.20 -26.91
C SER A 2 -4.81 3.24 -26.45
N THR A 3 -5.17 4.52 -26.43
CA THR A 3 -4.32 5.58 -25.85
C THR A 3 -3.96 5.29 -24.39
N ARG A 4 -4.82 4.59 -23.65
CA ARG A 4 -4.52 4.08 -22.29
C ARG A 4 -3.37 3.07 -22.28
N ASP A 5 -3.36 2.15 -23.23
CA ASP A 5 -2.29 1.15 -23.35
C ASP A 5 -0.94 1.83 -23.62
N LEU A 6 -0.94 2.91 -24.40
CA LEU A 6 0.27 3.68 -24.72
C LEU A 6 0.83 4.42 -23.50
N LEU A 7 -0.03 5.06 -22.69
CA LEU A 7 0.40 5.75 -21.47
C LEU A 7 0.95 4.78 -20.41
N LEU A 8 0.35 3.60 -20.28
CA LEU A 8 0.86 2.55 -19.38
C LEU A 8 2.23 2.06 -19.85
N VAL A 9 2.39 1.83 -21.17
CA VAL A 9 3.66 1.43 -21.77
C VAL A 9 4.75 2.49 -21.55
N ASP A 10 4.43 3.77 -21.71
CA ASP A 10 5.38 4.86 -21.44
C ASP A 10 5.76 4.94 -19.95
N LEU A 11 4.79 4.74 -19.04
CA LEU A 11 5.07 4.61 -17.61
C LEU A 11 6.04 3.45 -17.33
N TYR A 12 5.80 2.28 -17.94
CA TYR A 12 6.66 1.09 -17.80
C TYR A 12 8.06 1.28 -18.40
N ASN A 13 8.18 2.09 -19.45
CA ASN A 13 9.44 2.36 -20.14
C ASN A 13 10.20 3.58 -19.62
N SER A 14 9.62 4.34 -18.68
CA SER A 14 10.32 5.43 -18.00
C SER A 14 11.62 4.92 -17.36
N GLN A 15 12.69 5.70 -17.51
CA GLN A 15 13.97 5.37 -16.90
C GLN A 15 13.82 5.36 -15.38
N ARG A 16 14.17 4.24 -14.76
CA ARG A 16 14.12 4.03 -13.32
C ARG A 16 15.51 3.71 -12.81
N ASP A 17 15.78 4.09 -11.57
CA ASP A 17 16.92 3.56 -10.84
C ASP A 17 16.64 2.07 -10.56
N GLU A 18 17.38 1.20 -11.24
CA GLU A 18 17.23 -0.26 -11.13
C GLU A 18 17.46 -0.77 -9.70
N GLN A 19 18.35 -0.13 -8.94
CA GLN A 19 18.62 -0.52 -7.55
C GLN A 19 17.44 -0.16 -6.65
N ALA A 20 16.91 1.05 -6.80
CA ALA A 20 15.72 1.50 -6.09
C ALA A 20 14.51 0.62 -6.42
N GLN A 21 14.31 0.28 -7.70
CA GLN A 21 13.21 -0.57 -8.13
C GLN A 21 13.35 -1.99 -7.58
N ALA A 22 14.54 -2.58 -7.63
CA ALA A 22 14.80 -3.91 -7.08
C ALA A 22 14.59 -3.95 -5.55
N LEU A 23 14.97 -2.89 -4.85
CA LEU A 23 14.72 -2.74 -3.41
C LEU A 23 13.23 -2.65 -3.10
N ALA A 24 12.49 -1.80 -3.83
CA ALA A 24 11.05 -1.69 -3.69
C ALA A 24 10.33 -3.01 -4.03
N ALA A 25 10.76 -3.73 -5.07
CA ALA A 25 10.18 -5.01 -5.45
C ALA A 25 10.41 -6.09 -4.37
N ARG A 26 11.60 -6.11 -3.74
CA ARG A 26 11.94 -7.07 -2.68
C ARG A 26 11.03 -6.95 -1.45
N HIS A 27 10.61 -5.74 -1.12
CA HIS A 27 9.80 -5.46 0.06
C HIS A 27 8.32 -5.22 -0.26
N ALA A 28 7.92 -5.47 -1.51
CA ALA A 28 6.54 -5.28 -1.94
C ALA A 28 5.59 -6.14 -1.09
N PRO A 29 4.51 -5.54 -0.56
CA PRO A 29 3.56 -6.29 0.24
C PRO A 29 2.79 -7.30 -0.63
N VAL A 30 2.39 -8.40 -0.02
CA VAL A 30 1.43 -9.35 -0.59
C VAL A 30 0.02 -8.87 -0.23
N LEU A 31 -0.77 -8.59 -1.27
CA LEU A 31 -2.16 -8.16 -1.13
C LEU A 31 -3.09 -9.34 -1.46
N TYR A 32 -3.88 -9.75 -0.46
CA TYR A 32 -4.96 -10.70 -0.66
C TYR A 32 -6.25 -9.97 -0.99
N PHE A 33 -6.92 -10.44 -2.05
CA PHE A 33 -8.21 -9.91 -2.51
C PHE A 33 -9.31 -10.95 -2.27
N ASP A 34 -10.56 -10.51 -2.24
CA ASP A 34 -11.69 -11.42 -2.30
C ASP A 34 -11.67 -12.19 -3.63
N ALA A 35 -12.09 -13.45 -3.61
CA ALA A 35 -12.13 -14.27 -4.81
C ALA A 35 -13.08 -13.73 -5.88
N ASN A 36 -14.04 -12.89 -5.50
CA ASN A 36 -15.00 -12.25 -6.40
C ASN A 36 -14.64 -10.80 -6.70
N GLU A 37 -13.43 -10.35 -6.37
CA GLU A 37 -12.99 -8.98 -6.67
C GLU A 37 -13.04 -8.76 -8.19
N PRO A 38 -13.85 -7.81 -8.69
CA PRO A 38 -14.09 -7.66 -10.13
C PRO A 38 -12.92 -7.01 -10.87
N PHE A 39 -12.02 -6.33 -10.16
CA PHE A 39 -10.86 -5.67 -10.75
C PHE A 39 -9.70 -5.59 -9.74
N LEU A 40 -8.48 -5.70 -10.25
CA LEU A 40 -7.24 -5.68 -9.48
C LEU A 40 -6.47 -4.38 -9.74
N PRO A 41 -5.53 -3.99 -8.86
CA PRO A 41 -4.71 -2.81 -9.11
C PRO A 41 -3.91 -2.93 -10.40
N LEU A 42 -3.77 -1.81 -11.11
CA LEU A 42 -3.12 -1.76 -12.43
C LEU A 42 -1.64 -1.38 -12.36
N ALA A 43 -1.28 -0.59 -11.37
CA ALA A 43 0.08 -0.11 -11.16
C ALA A 43 0.31 0.21 -9.68
N ALA A 44 1.58 0.18 -9.29
CA ALA A 44 2.03 0.75 -8.03
C ALA A 44 3.24 1.64 -8.27
N GLY A 45 3.15 2.89 -7.83
CA GLY A 45 4.31 3.75 -7.65
C GLY A 45 4.99 3.44 -6.31
N TYR A 46 6.26 3.82 -6.17
CA TYR A 46 6.96 3.72 -4.90
C TYR A 46 7.75 4.99 -4.57
N THR A 47 7.86 5.29 -3.28
CA THR A 47 8.75 6.32 -2.73
C THR A 47 9.58 5.74 -1.61
N LEU A 48 10.90 5.96 -1.66
CA LEU A 48 11.85 5.49 -0.64
C LEU A 48 12.19 6.63 0.34
N PHE A 49 12.14 6.33 1.63
CA PHE A 49 12.45 7.26 2.72
C PHE A 49 13.62 6.72 3.54
N ASN A 50 14.80 7.31 3.35
CA ASN A 50 16.00 7.06 4.17
C ASN A 50 16.10 8.01 5.37
N GLN A 51 15.16 8.96 5.47
CA GLN A 51 14.98 9.92 6.54
C GLN A 51 13.49 10.26 6.62
N ASP A 52 13.07 10.85 7.74
CA ASP A 52 11.71 11.35 7.89
C ASP A 52 11.39 12.38 6.80
N GLY A 53 10.15 12.38 6.30
CA GLY A 53 9.75 13.26 5.21
C GLY A 53 8.27 13.18 4.86
N PRO A 54 7.70 14.24 4.25
CA PRO A 54 6.30 14.22 3.88
C PRO A 54 6.05 13.19 2.78
N SER A 55 4.92 12.48 2.87
CA SER A 55 4.47 11.65 1.77
C SER A 55 4.13 12.54 0.56
N PRO A 56 4.55 12.18 -0.66
CA PRO A 56 4.22 12.95 -1.86
C PRO A 56 2.78 12.74 -2.31
N SER A 57 2.08 11.73 -1.79
CA SER A 57 0.80 11.27 -2.31
C SER A 57 -0.27 11.04 -1.24
N PHE A 58 0.05 11.30 0.02
CA PHE A 58 -0.86 11.24 1.16
C PHE A 58 -0.54 12.38 2.15
N ASP A 59 -1.53 13.01 2.76
CA ASP A 59 -1.32 14.12 3.70
C ASP A 59 -0.82 13.62 5.06
N ARG A 60 0.47 13.25 5.12
CA ARG A 60 1.15 12.75 6.32
C ARG A 60 2.66 12.93 6.29
N LEU A 61 3.27 12.86 7.47
CA LEU A 61 4.71 12.67 7.67
C LEU A 61 5.02 11.18 7.76
N ILE A 62 6.07 10.73 7.08
CA ILE A 62 6.66 9.41 7.26
C ILE A 62 7.76 9.52 8.31
N GLU A 63 7.62 8.76 9.39
CA GLU A 63 8.55 8.75 10.51
C GLU A 63 9.22 7.38 10.60
N LEU A 64 10.55 7.34 10.55
CA LEU A 64 11.33 6.11 10.65
C LEU A 64 11.46 5.64 12.10
N ARG A 65 11.47 6.57 13.05
CA ARG A 65 11.71 6.28 14.48
C ARG A 65 10.64 6.92 15.39
N PRO A 66 9.34 6.68 15.16
CA PRO A 66 8.30 7.24 16.01
C PRO A 66 8.36 6.63 17.42
N GLU A 67 8.01 7.43 18.42
CA GLU A 67 8.02 6.99 19.82
C GLU A 67 7.09 5.79 20.04
N GLY A 68 7.56 4.80 20.80
CA GLY A 68 6.77 3.62 21.16
C GLY A 68 6.57 2.58 20.05
N GLN A 69 7.23 2.73 18.89
CA GLN A 69 7.21 1.72 17.82
C GLN A 69 8.63 1.29 17.41
N PRO A 70 8.79 0.12 16.77
CA PRO A 70 10.10 -0.31 16.25
C PRO A 70 10.72 0.72 15.28
N ALA A 71 12.00 1.04 15.51
CA ALA A 71 12.78 1.89 14.62
C ALA A 71 13.03 1.22 13.26
N ALA A 72 12.97 2.01 12.20
CA ALA A 72 13.27 1.59 10.84
C ALA A 72 14.49 2.34 10.30
N ALA A 73 15.21 1.72 9.37
CA ALA A 73 16.27 2.34 8.58
C ALA A 73 15.73 2.87 7.24
N LEU A 74 14.66 2.28 6.75
CA LEU A 74 14.01 2.62 5.48
C LEU A 74 12.49 2.51 5.65
N ALA A 75 11.76 3.44 5.07
CA ALA A 75 10.34 3.25 4.77
C ALA A 75 10.12 3.27 3.27
N ILE A 76 9.19 2.43 2.81
CA ILE A 76 8.78 2.34 1.41
C ILE A 76 7.29 2.59 1.36
N GLU A 77 6.90 3.69 0.73
CA GLU A 77 5.51 3.95 0.37
C GLU A 77 5.22 3.29 -0.96
N TYR A 78 4.15 2.52 -1.03
CA TYR A 78 3.55 2.00 -2.26
C TYR A 78 2.24 2.73 -2.49
N ALA A 79 2.18 3.55 -3.54
CA ALA A 79 0.96 4.22 -3.98
C ALA A 79 0.33 3.38 -5.10
N ILE A 80 -0.76 2.70 -4.78
CA ILE A 80 -1.35 1.64 -5.58
C ILE A 80 -2.59 2.18 -6.28
N TRP A 81 -2.65 2.00 -7.60
CA TRP A 81 -3.65 2.62 -8.47
C TRP A 81 -4.69 1.62 -8.99
N TRP A 82 -5.96 2.01 -8.91
CA TRP A 82 -7.09 1.36 -9.56
C TRP A 82 -7.79 2.30 -10.54
N ASP A 83 -8.13 1.79 -11.72
CA ASP A 83 -8.95 2.52 -12.70
C ASP A 83 -10.44 2.55 -12.35
N TRP A 84 -10.86 1.76 -11.35
CA TRP A 84 -12.25 1.63 -10.94
C TRP A 84 -12.31 1.27 -9.46
N ASP A 85 -13.29 1.83 -8.76
CA ASP A 85 -13.90 1.31 -7.54
C ASP A 85 -15.43 1.23 -7.78
N ILE A 86 -16.16 0.43 -6.99
CA ILE A 86 -17.63 0.29 -7.09
C ILE A 86 -18.33 1.66 -6.91
N HIS A 87 -17.68 2.65 -6.30
CA HIS A 87 -18.23 4.00 -6.13
C HIS A 87 -17.47 5.12 -6.84
N HIS A 88 -16.18 4.96 -7.16
CA HIS A 88 -15.34 6.03 -7.70
C HIS A 88 -14.65 5.62 -9.01
N LEU A 89 -14.48 6.58 -9.92
CA LEU A 89 -13.83 6.33 -11.21
C LEU A 89 -12.31 6.17 -11.07
N TYR A 90 -11.71 6.58 -9.94
CA TYR A 90 -10.28 6.51 -9.69
C TYR A 90 -10.04 6.38 -8.19
N GLU A 91 -9.19 5.43 -7.79
CA GLU A 91 -8.81 5.24 -6.39
C GLU A 91 -7.30 5.02 -6.27
N LEU A 92 -6.73 5.64 -5.24
CA LEU A 92 -5.32 5.54 -4.90
C LEU A 92 -5.23 5.15 -3.42
N GLU A 93 -4.79 3.93 -3.17
CA GLU A 93 -4.55 3.41 -1.82
C GLU A 93 -3.05 3.27 -1.56
N HIS A 94 -2.68 3.21 -0.29
CA HIS A 94 -1.29 3.25 0.14
C HIS A 94 -0.98 2.14 1.12
N VAL A 95 0.19 1.54 0.93
CA VAL A 95 0.83 0.70 1.94
C VAL A 95 2.20 1.29 2.25
N TRP A 96 2.54 1.36 3.53
CA TRP A 96 3.88 1.72 3.97
C TRP A 96 4.55 0.53 4.64
N VAL A 97 5.68 0.09 4.10
CA VAL A 97 6.50 -0.98 4.67
C VAL A 97 7.75 -0.34 5.27
N TYR A 98 7.96 -0.58 6.56
CA TYR A 98 9.12 -0.07 7.29
C TYR A 98 10.09 -1.21 7.56
N VAL A 99 11.35 -1.00 7.21
CA VAL A 99 12.39 -2.03 7.18
C VAL A 99 13.55 -1.60 8.10
N ASP A 100 14.06 -2.53 8.90
CA ASP A 100 15.21 -2.30 9.77
C ASP A 100 16.55 -2.30 9.01
N GLU A 101 17.65 -2.12 9.75
CA GLU A 101 19.01 -2.12 9.19
C GLU A 101 19.43 -3.48 8.59
N GLN A 102 18.72 -4.56 8.96
CA GLN A 102 18.96 -5.92 8.47
C GLN A 102 18.08 -6.27 7.25
N GLY A 103 17.28 -5.32 6.76
CA GLY A 103 16.39 -5.56 5.64
C GLY A 103 15.14 -6.36 6.01
N GLN A 104 14.73 -6.40 7.29
CA GLN A 104 13.51 -7.08 7.73
C GLN A 104 12.37 -6.08 7.91
N PRO A 105 11.15 -6.37 7.43
CA PRO A 105 9.99 -5.56 7.76
C PRO A 105 9.74 -5.59 9.27
N VAL A 106 9.60 -4.41 9.89
CA VAL A 106 9.36 -4.23 11.32
C VAL A 106 8.05 -3.53 11.63
N ARG A 107 7.53 -2.74 10.68
CA ARG A 107 6.21 -2.11 10.76
C ARG A 107 5.55 -2.10 9.40
N ILE A 108 4.23 -2.08 9.42
CA ILE A 108 3.41 -1.91 8.23
C ILE A 108 2.19 -1.05 8.55
N GLU A 109 1.87 -0.16 7.63
CA GLU A 109 0.66 0.65 7.69
C GLU A 109 -0.10 0.53 6.38
N GLY A 110 -1.41 0.70 6.43
CA GLY A 110 -2.27 0.69 5.25
C GLY A 110 -3.29 1.81 5.32
N SER A 111 -3.63 2.36 4.17
CA SER A 111 -4.72 3.31 4.01
C SER A 111 -6.09 2.67 4.26
N TRP A 112 -7.01 3.50 4.72
CA TRP A 112 -8.38 3.11 5.05
C TRP A 112 -9.30 4.34 4.98
N HIS A 113 -9.97 4.54 3.85
CA HIS A 113 -10.96 5.59 3.60
C HIS A 113 -10.48 6.99 4.02
N GLY A 114 -9.35 7.42 3.45
CA GLY A 114 -8.76 8.73 3.71
C GLY A 114 -8.00 8.84 5.05
N LYS A 115 -7.89 7.75 5.79
CA LYS A 115 -7.00 7.61 6.95
C LYS A 115 -5.96 6.54 6.67
N PHE A 116 -5.08 6.30 7.64
CA PHE A 116 -4.18 5.16 7.65
C PHE A 116 -4.10 4.58 9.06
N TYR A 117 -3.72 3.31 9.15
CA TYR A 117 -3.59 2.61 10.42
C TYR A 117 -2.34 1.75 10.44
N ASN A 118 -1.75 1.61 11.64
CA ASN A 118 -0.81 0.55 11.91
C ASN A 118 -1.51 -0.80 11.77
N ILE A 119 -0.91 -1.69 10.98
CA ILE A 119 -1.45 -3.02 10.73
C ILE A 119 -0.54 -4.02 11.46
N PRO A 120 -1.12 -4.94 12.27
CA PRO A 120 -0.36 -6.04 12.85
C PRO A 120 0.46 -6.77 11.80
N LEU A 121 1.79 -6.77 11.97
CA LEU A 121 2.70 -7.32 10.99
C LEU A 121 2.52 -8.84 10.86
N LYS A 122 2.20 -9.29 9.66
CA LYS A 122 2.22 -10.70 9.24
C LYS A 122 3.15 -10.80 8.05
N LEU A 123 3.99 -11.84 8.04
CA LEU A 123 4.96 -12.07 6.98
C LEU A 123 4.68 -13.38 6.26
N GLU A 124 4.76 -13.35 4.93
CA GLU A 124 4.77 -14.52 4.07
C GLU A 124 6.01 -14.44 3.18
N ASN A 125 6.90 -15.43 3.27
CA ASN A 125 8.17 -15.45 2.54
C ASN A 125 9.02 -14.17 2.72
N GLY A 126 8.92 -13.52 3.89
CA GLY A 126 9.63 -12.27 4.20
C GLY A 126 8.92 -10.99 3.73
N CYS A 127 7.80 -11.09 3.03
CA CYS A 127 6.99 -9.95 2.60
C CYS A 127 5.81 -9.71 3.53
N ALA A 128 5.47 -8.45 3.74
CA ALA A 128 4.36 -8.07 4.60
C ALA A 128 3.01 -8.36 3.93
N VAL A 129 2.02 -8.81 4.69
CA VAL A 129 0.74 -9.31 4.16
C VAL A 129 -0.43 -8.44 4.61
N LEU A 130 -1.30 -8.05 3.68
CA LEU A 130 -2.55 -7.34 3.96
C LEU A 130 -3.72 -7.94 3.17
N LEU A 131 -4.93 -7.73 3.67
CA LEU A 131 -6.17 -7.96 2.94
C LEU A 131 -6.69 -6.63 2.40
N SER A 132 -7.12 -6.62 1.15
CA SER A 132 -7.86 -5.53 0.54
C SER A 132 -9.36 -5.65 0.85
N GLU A 133 -9.98 -4.55 1.26
CA GLU A 133 -11.43 -4.48 1.42
C GLU A 133 -12.11 -4.67 0.06
N PRO A 134 -13.13 -5.54 -0.03
CA PRO A 134 -13.82 -5.77 -1.28
C PRO A 134 -14.61 -4.53 -1.74
N GLY A 135 -14.31 -4.04 -2.94
CA GLY A 135 -15.13 -3.04 -3.64
C GLY A 135 -15.25 -1.64 -3.02
N LYS A 136 -14.35 -1.25 -2.11
CA LYS A 136 -14.16 0.12 -1.58
C LYS A 136 -12.70 0.43 -1.23
N HIS A 137 -11.84 -0.52 -1.58
CA HIS A 137 -10.40 -0.70 -1.34
C HIS A 137 -9.82 0.06 -0.15
N ALA A 138 -9.57 -0.69 0.92
CA ALA A 138 -8.84 -0.26 2.11
C ALA A 138 -8.08 -1.46 2.67
N PHE A 139 -7.03 -1.25 3.46
CA PHE A 139 -6.19 -2.37 3.92
C PHE A 139 -6.41 -2.76 5.38
N ALA A 140 -6.52 -4.06 5.62
CA ALA A 140 -6.69 -4.64 6.96
C ALA A 140 -5.78 -5.85 7.22
N PRO A 141 -5.50 -6.15 8.49
CA PRO A 141 -4.78 -7.38 8.88
C PRO A 141 -5.58 -8.66 8.67
N ASP A 142 -6.91 -8.57 8.70
CA ASP A 142 -7.85 -9.67 8.54
C ASP A 142 -9.28 -9.17 8.27
N ALA A 143 -10.18 -10.07 7.90
CA ALA A 143 -11.53 -9.75 7.47
C ALA A 143 -12.45 -9.18 8.57
N SER A 144 -12.07 -9.25 9.86
CA SER A 144 -12.91 -8.74 10.94
C SER A 144 -13.14 -7.23 10.85
N TRP A 145 -12.17 -6.48 10.31
CA TRP A 145 -12.26 -5.03 10.11
C TRP A 145 -13.36 -4.66 9.11
N PHE A 146 -13.46 -5.41 8.01
CA PHE A 146 -14.52 -5.22 7.01
C PHE A 146 -15.90 -5.48 7.62
N HIS A 147 -16.04 -6.56 8.39
CA HIS A 147 -17.29 -6.91 9.05
C HIS A 147 -17.73 -5.86 10.08
N GLN A 148 -16.80 -5.28 10.81
CA GLN A 148 -17.09 -4.19 11.75
C GLN A 148 -17.65 -2.97 11.01
N ARG A 149 -17.01 -2.55 9.93
CA ARG A 149 -17.45 -1.40 9.13
C ARG A 149 -18.85 -1.59 8.54
N VAL A 150 -19.15 -2.77 7.99
CA VAL A 150 -20.50 -3.08 7.47
C VAL A 150 -21.57 -2.96 8.56
N ARG A 151 -21.26 -3.34 9.81
CA ARG A 151 -22.18 -3.19 10.94
C ARG A 151 -22.41 -1.73 11.32
N GLU A 152 -21.39 -0.90 11.24
CA GLU A 152 -21.47 0.54 11.52
C GLU A 152 -22.33 1.25 10.45
N TYR A 153 -22.11 0.96 9.17
CA TYR A 153 -22.90 1.54 8.07
C TYR A 153 -24.37 1.11 8.04
N ARG A 154 -24.70 -0.12 8.47
CA ARG A 154 -26.10 -0.59 8.53
C ARG A 154 -26.90 0.00 9.69
N ARG A 155 -26.24 0.72 10.62
CA ARG A 155 -26.86 1.32 11.81
C ARG A 155 -27.08 2.84 11.67
N SER A 156 -26.54 3.46 10.62
CA SER A 156 -26.78 4.86 10.23
C SER A 156 -27.90 4.96 9.21
#